data_AF-A0A950AJQ1-F1
#
_entry.id   AF-A0A950AJQ1-F1
#
_cell.length_a   1.000
_cell.length_b   1.000
_cell.length_c   1.000
_cell.angle_alpha   90.00
_cell.angle_beta   90.00
_cell.angle_gamma   90.00
#
_symmetry.space_group_name_H-M   'P 1'
#
loop_
_entity.id
_entity.type
_entity.pdbx_description
1 polymer ?
#
loop_
_entity_poly.entity_id
_entity_poly.type
_entity_poly.pdbx_seq_one_letter_code
_entity_poly.pdbx_strand_id
1 'polypeptide(L)' 'MDSISSRDSRRIGFVSTRIGGTDGVTLEILKWAEILERMGHTCFYIAGQCDVDPE' A
#
# COMPACT_ATOMS: atom_id res chain seq x y z
N MET A 1 -12.51 3.09 -31.41
CA MET A 1 -12.28 4.21 -30.47
C MET A 1 -12.44 3.59 -29.10
N ASP A 2 -11.40 2.84 -28.72
CA ASP A 2 -11.47 2.00 -27.52
C ASP A 2 -11.54 2.90 -26.30
N SER A 3 -12.64 2.78 -25.57
CA SER A 3 -12.86 3.43 -24.29
C SER A 3 -11.65 3.18 -23.41
N ILE A 4 -10.92 4.24 -23.09
CA ILE A 4 -9.93 4.25 -22.02
C ILE A 4 -10.72 3.86 -20.76
N SER A 5 -10.59 2.60 -20.36
CA SER A 5 -11.02 2.11 -19.06
C SER A 5 -10.62 3.14 -18.03
N SER A 6 -11.57 3.68 -17.26
CA SER A 6 -11.25 4.48 -16.09
C SER A 6 -10.25 3.66 -15.27
N ARG A 7 -9.06 4.21 -15.04
CA ARG A 7 -8.17 3.63 -14.02
C ARG A 7 -8.83 3.96 -12.69
N ASP A 8 -9.75 3.10 -12.26
CA ASP A 8 -10.44 3.32 -11.01
C ASP A 8 -9.41 3.31 -9.88
N SER A 9 -9.24 4.47 -9.25
CA SER A 9 -8.52 4.56 -7.99
C SER A 9 -9.23 3.67 -6.96
N ARG A 10 -8.45 2.90 -6.19
CA ARG A 10 -8.96 1.95 -5.19
C ARG A 10 -8.32 2.25 -3.86
N ARG A 11 -9.04 1.94 -2.78
CA ARG A 11 -8.54 2.01 -1.40
C ARG A 11 -8.07 0.61 -0.99
N ILE A 12 -6.81 0.47 -0.64
CA ILE A 12 -6.15 -0.81 -0.38
C ILE A 12 -5.58 -0.80 1.03
N GLY A 13 -5.85 -1.84 1.82
CA GLY A 13 -5.34 -1.97 3.19
C GLY A 13 -4.30 -3.07 3.31
N PHE A 14 -3.13 -2.75 3.85
CA PHE A 14 -2.14 -3.71 4.30
C PHE A 14 -2.36 -3.99 5.79
N VAL A 15 -2.55 -5.26 6.14
CA VAL A 15 -2.81 -5.69 7.52
C VAL A 15 -1.76 -6.70 7.95
N SER A 16 -1.05 -6.40 9.03
CA SER A 16 -0.04 -7.29 9.63
C SER A 16 0.00 -7.09 11.14
N THR A 17 0.57 -8.03 11.89
CA THR A 17 0.82 -7.81 13.33
C THR A 17 1.85 -6.72 13.56
N ARG A 18 2.82 -6.59 12.65
CA ARG A 18 3.87 -5.57 12.64
C ARG A 18 4.17 -5.11 11.21
N ILE A 19 4.33 -3.81 11.03
CA ILE A 19 4.81 -3.14 9.82
C ILE A 19 5.89 -2.15 10.28
N GLY A 20 7.16 -2.55 10.28
CA GLY A 20 8.22 -1.71 10.81
C GLY A 20 9.59 -2.40 10.90
N GLY A 21 10.65 -1.64 10.67
CA GLY A 21 12.03 -2.14 10.54
C GLY A 21 12.35 -2.72 9.16
N THR A 22 13.32 -3.65 9.11
CA THR A 22 13.90 -4.19 7.87
C THR A 22 13.61 -5.68 7.65
N ASP A 23 12.55 -6.21 8.29
CA ASP A 23 12.12 -7.57 8.05
C ASP A 23 11.47 -7.73 6.66
N GLY A 24 11.43 -8.96 6.16
CA GLY A 24 10.94 -9.24 4.82
C GLY A 24 9.48 -8.83 4.60
N VAL A 25 8.61 -8.93 5.61
CA VAL A 25 7.18 -8.58 5.48
C VAL A 25 7.04 -7.07 5.30
N THR A 26 7.73 -6.28 6.12
CA THR A 26 7.73 -4.82 6.00
C THR A 26 8.23 -4.38 4.62
N LEU A 27 9.35 -4.95 4.15
CA LEU A 27 9.90 -4.60 2.82
C LEU A 27 8.97 -4.97 1.66
N GLU A 28 8.28 -6.12 1.75
CA GLU A 28 7.31 -6.52 0.73
C GLU A 28 6.07 -5.62 0.72
N ILE A 29 5.55 -5.25 1.89
CA ILE A 29 4.42 -4.32 2.03
C ILE A 29 4.75 -2.99 1.38
N LEU A 30 5.91 -2.39 1.70
CA LEU A 30 6.31 -1.09 1.17
C LEU A 30 6.51 -1.13 -0.36
N LYS A 31 7.13 -2.19 -0.89
CA LYS A 31 7.31 -2.40 -2.33
C LYS A 31 5.97 -2.46 -3.07
N TRP A 32 4.99 -3.19 -2.54
CA TRP A 32 3.67 -3.28 -3.14
C TRP A 32 2.89 -1.97 -3.02
N ALA A 33 2.96 -1.29 -1.87
CA ALA A 33 2.33 -0.01 -1.67
C ALA A 33 2.85 1.03 -2.68
N GLU A 34 4.17 1.12 -2.89
CA GLU A 34 4.77 2.03 -3.87
C GLU A 34 4.22 1.77 -5.29
N ILE A 35 4.16 0.51 -5.71
CA ILE A 35 3.64 0.14 -7.04
C ILE A 35 2.16 0.54 -7.16
N LEU A 36 1.34 0.24 -6.15
CA LEU A 36 -0.09 0.52 -6.17
C LEU A 36 -0.40 2.02 -6.13
N GLU A 37 0.37 2.80 -5.36
CA GLU A 37 0.27 4.26 -5.31
C GLU A 37 0.66 4.87 -6.66
N ARG A 38 1.74 4.38 -7.30
CA ARG A 38 2.13 4.77 -8.67
C ARG A 38 1.08 4.39 -9.71
N MET A 39 0.25 3.39 -9.45
CA MET A 39 -0.91 3.02 -10.27
C MET A 39 -2.15 3.91 -10.02
N GLY A 40 -2.10 4.81 -9.02
CA GLY A 40 -3.17 5.75 -8.67
C GLY A 40 -4.11 5.24 -7.58
N HIS A 41 -3.74 4.20 -6.84
CA HIS A 41 -4.49 3.71 -5.68
C HIS A 41 -4.04 4.40 -4.39
N THR A 42 -4.89 4.36 -3.36
CA THR A 42 -4.58 4.87 -2.02
C THR A 42 -4.37 3.69 -1.08
N CYS A 43 -3.20 3.64 -0.44
CA CYS A 43 -2.84 2.59 0.51
C CYS A 43 -3.08 3.04 1.97
N PHE A 44 -3.49 2.09 2.80
CA PHE A 44 -3.72 2.25 4.24
C PHE A 44 -2.99 1.13 4.98
N TYR A 45 -2.54 1.39 6.19
CA TYR A 45 -1.76 0.44 6.99
C TYR A 45 -2.45 0.20 8.33
N ILE A 46 -2.62 -1.07 8.69
CA ILE A 46 -3.21 -1.48 9.98
C ILE A 46 -2.28 -2.51 10.60
N ALA A 47 -1.69 -2.15 11.75
CA ALA A 47 -0.82 -3.06 12.47
C ALA A 47 -0.81 -2.80 13.98
N GLY A 48 -0.40 -3.82 14.74
CA GLY A 48 -0.16 -3.67 16.18
C GLY A 48 1.06 -2.79 16.49
N GLN A 49 2.06 -2.82 15.60
CA GLN A 49 3.18 -1.88 15.54
C GLN A 49 3.33 -1.38 14.10
N CYS A 50 3.35 -0.07 13.89
CA CYS A 50 3.44 0.55 12.58
C CYS A 50 4.44 1.71 12.62
N ASP A 51 5.50 1.62 11.81
CA ASP A 51 6.50 2.69 11.65
C ASP A 51 6.15 3.64 10.48
N VAL A 52 5.09 3.33 9.73
CA VAL A 52 4.61 4.19 8.64
C VAL A 52 3.86 5.37 9.24
N ASP A 53 4.35 6.58 9.00
CA ASP A 53 3.70 7.81 9.45
C ASP A 53 2.40 8.06 8.68
N PRO A 54 1.28 8.38 9.36
CA PRO A 54 0.11 8.91 8.71
C PRO A 54 0.38 10.38 8.36
N GLU A 55 0.44 10.71 7.07
CA GLU A 55 0.45 12.11 6.60
C GLU A 55 -0.78 12.90 7.10
#